data_AF-A0A257LU21-F1
#
_entry.id   AF-A0A257LU21-F1
#
_cell.length_a   1.000
_cell.length_b   1.000
_cell.length_c   1.000
_cell.angle_alpha   90.00
_cell.angle_beta   90.00
_cell.angle_gamma   90.00
#
_symmetry.space_group_name_H-M   'P 1'
#
loop_
_entity.id
_entity.type
_entity.pdbx_description
1 polymer ?
#
loop_
_entity_poly.entity_id
_entity_poly.type
_entity_poly.pdbx_seq_one_letter_code
_entity_poly.pdbx_strand_id
1 'polypeptide(L)'
;MLKAWVKKTPEGFIFAVKANRRITHEQPIAREDLLRAFYDRIALLGDRKGPILFQLPPSLKKDIGLLEEFLGKLDPDEENVVEFRHPTWFDKDTYKVLSDYKVRYCIVSAPGIPMDVEVTAEFAYIRWHGTVNWYASEYSVAELRYWVDIIKDIAKEYKVYGYFNNDFYGYAVKNCMELKELLREAGIDVS
;
A
#
# COMPACT_ATOMS: atom_id res chain seq x y z
N MET A 1 -10.66 -15.54 14.51
CA MET A 1 -10.81 -14.10 14.25
C MET A 1 -10.98 -13.81 12.75
N LEU A 2 -10.01 -14.10 11.87
CA LEU A 2 -10.11 -13.82 10.42
C LEU A 2 -11.28 -14.55 9.72
N LYS A 3 -11.48 -15.84 9.99
CA LYS A 3 -12.66 -16.58 9.50
C LYS A 3 -14.00 -15.93 9.91
N ALA A 4 -14.03 -15.20 11.04
CA ALA A 4 -15.23 -14.49 11.45
C ALA A 4 -15.42 -13.17 10.69
N TRP A 5 -14.35 -12.55 10.21
CA TRP A 5 -14.42 -11.38 9.33
C TRP A 5 -14.97 -11.75 7.96
N VAL A 6 -14.47 -12.84 7.36
CA VAL A 6 -14.98 -13.40 6.09
C VAL A 6 -16.49 -13.62 6.14
N LYS A 7 -17.01 -14.14 7.27
CA LYS A 7 -18.46 -14.37 7.47
C LYS A 7 -19.29 -13.09 7.63
N LYS A 8 -18.66 -11.95 7.89
CA LYS A 8 -19.32 -10.67 8.20
C LYS A 8 -19.25 -9.66 7.04
N THR A 9 -18.53 -9.97 5.97
CA THR A 9 -18.38 -9.07 4.83
C THR A 9 -19.15 -9.58 3.60
N PRO A 10 -19.66 -8.68 2.74
CA PRO A 10 -20.41 -9.05 1.53
C PRO A 10 -19.49 -9.74 0.52
N GLU A 11 -20.03 -10.58 -0.36
CA GLU A 11 -19.27 -11.20 -1.45
C GLU A 11 -18.48 -10.16 -2.27
N GLY A 12 -17.28 -10.52 -2.72
CA GLY A 12 -16.37 -9.60 -3.43
C GLY A 12 -15.60 -8.62 -2.53
N PHE A 13 -15.87 -8.54 -1.22
CA PHE A 13 -15.09 -7.68 -0.32
C PHE A 13 -13.66 -8.20 -0.15
N ILE A 14 -12.67 -7.36 -0.47
CA ILE A 14 -11.24 -7.67 -0.37
C ILE A 14 -10.61 -6.99 0.85
N PHE A 15 -9.82 -7.74 1.62
CA PHE A 15 -9.00 -7.21 2.72
C PHE A 15 -7.56 -6.99 2.26
N ALA A 16 -7.05 -5.77 2.43
CA ALA A 16 -5.61 -5.55 2.49
C ALA A 16 -5.12 -5.76 3.92
N VAL A 17 -3.99 -6.44 4.08
CA VAL A 17 -3.44 -6.81 5.40
C VAL A 17 -2.08 -6.18 5.59
N LYS A 18 -1.91 -5.41 6.67
CA LYS A 18 -0.60 -4.91 7.06
C LYS A 18 0.17 -5.98 7.84
N ALA A 19 1.37 -6.32 7.39
CA ALA A 19 2.28 -7.20 8.09
C ALA A 19 2.60 -6.65 9.49
N ASN A 20 2.75 -7.55 10.46
CA ASN A 20 3.04 -7.16 11.84
C ASN A 20 4.39 -6.43 11.92
N ARG A 21 4.50 -5.40 12.77
CA ARG A 21 5.75 -4.70 13.05
C ARG A 21 6.90 -5.62 13.46
N ARG A 22 6.62 -6.78 14.06
CA ARG A 22 7.64 -7.81 14.36
C ARG A 22 8.39 -8.31 13.12
N ILE A 23 7.73 -8.27 11.95
CA ILE A 23 8.29 -8.69 10.67
C ILE A 23 9.12 -7.57 10.04
N THR A 24 8.70 -6.31 10.20
CA THR A 24 9.28 -5.18 9.47
C THR A 24 10.12 -4.20 10.30
N HIS A 25 10.03 -4.19 11.63
CA HIS A 25 10.63 -3.18 12.50
C HIS A 25 11.55 -3.74 13.59
N GLU A 26 11.35 -4.98 14.03
CA GLU A 26 12.14 -5.56 15.14
C GLU A 26 13.50 -6.09 14.70
N GLN A 27 13.64 -6.47 13.44
CA GLN A 27 14.89 -6.93 12.86
C GLN A 27 15.09 -6.28 11.48
N PRO A 28 16.35 -6.05 11.04
CA PRO A 28 16.63 -5.49 9.72
C PRO A 28 16.05 -6.35 8.59
N ILE A 29 15.90 -7.65 8.83
CA ILE A 29 15.39 -8.62 7.86
C ILE A 29 14.39 -9.51 8.56
N ALA A 30 13.24 -9.71 7.91
CA ALA A 30 12.19 -10.57 8.41
C ALA A 30 12.69 -12.01 8.58
N ARG A 31 12.33 -12.63 9.71
CA ARG A 31 12.55 -14.06 9.91
C ARG A 31 11.55 -14.87 9.09
N GLU A 32 12.04 -15.89 8.39
CA GLU A 32 11.24 -16.74 7.52
C GLU A 32 10.13 -17.48 8.28
N ASP A 33 10.38 -17.93 9.50
CA ASP A 33 9.38 -18.60 10.33
C ASP A 33 8.19 -17.68 10.67
N LEU A 34 8.47 -16.39 10.93
CA LEU A 34 7.45 -15.37 11.17
C LEU A 34 6.68 -15.01 9.90
N LEU A 35 7.37 -14.91 8.75
CA LEU A 35 6.73 -14.68 7.45
C LEU A 35 5.78 -15.82 7.11
N ARG A 36 6.25 -17.07 7.19
CA ARG A 36 5.44 -18.25 6.91
C ARG A 36 4.22 -18.32 7.83
N ALA A 37 4.41 -18.15 9.14
CA ALA A 37 3.29 -18.14 10.09
C ALA A 37 2.29 -17.00 9.81
N PHE A 38 2.77 -15.87 9.28
CA PHE A 38 1.91 -14.77 8.86
C PHE A 38 1.11 -15.13 7.60
N TYR A 39 1.75 -15.67 6.55
CA TYR A 39 1.11 -16.14 5.32
C TYR A 39 0.05 -17.21 5.61
N ASP A 40 0.39 -18.24 6.39
CA ASP A 40 -0.54 -19.30 6.81
C ASP A 40 -1.79 -18.74 7.49
N ARG A 41 -1.63 -17.66 8.27
CA ARG A 41 -2.73 -17.02 8.98
C ARG A 41 -3.62 -16.21 8.05
N ILE A 42 -3.06 -15.43 7.12
CA ILE A 42 -3.85 -14.61 6.19
C ILE A 42 -4.49 -15.45 5.08
N ALA A 43 -3.96 -16.63 4.77
CA ALA A 43 -4.59 -17.59 3.87
C ALA A 43 -6.02 -17.97 4.32
N LEU A 44 -6.33 -17.82 5.62
CA LEU A 44 -7.68 -18.00 6.16
C LEU A 44 -8.71 -16.99 5.64
N LEU A 45 -8.30 -15.93 4.94
CA LEU A 45 -9.18 -14.99 4.25
C LEU A 45 -9.71 -15.54 2.91
N GLY A 46 -9.08 -16.59 2.36
CA GLY A 46 -9.51 -17.23 1.12
C GLY A 46 -9.55 -16.27 -0.07
N ASP A 47 -10.66 -16.29 -0.80
CA ASP A 47 -10.98 -15.44 -1.95
C ASP A 47 -11.05 -13.93 -1.62
N ARG A 48 -11.11 -13.58 -0.33
CA ARG A 48 -11.13 -12.19 0.15
C ARG A 48 -9.77 -11.64 0.52
N LYS A 49 -8.71 -12.44 0.35
CA LYS A 49 -7.33 -12.02 0.56
C LYS A 49 -6.94 -11.07 -0.57
N GLY A 50 -6.45 -9.89 -0.21
CA GLY A 50 -5.88 -8.93 -1.15
C GLY A 50 -4.45 -8.56 -0.77
N PRO A 51 -4.03 -7.32 -1.07
CA PRO A 51 -2.63 -6.92 -0.94
C PRO A 51 -2.09 -7.01 0.49
N ILE A 52 -0.81 -7.34 0.59
CA ILE A 52 -0.10 -7.48 1.86
C ILE A 52 0.92 -6.36 1.99
N LEU A 53 0.70 -5.46 2.93
CA LEU A 53 1.54 -4.28 3.13
C LEU A 53 2.67 -4.54 4.13
N PHE A 54 3.91 -4.47 3.65
CA PHE A 54 5.14 -4.40 4.43
C PHE A 54 5.64 -2.95 4.48
N GLN A 55 5.19 -2.21 5.49
CA GLN A 55 5.70 -0.87 5.76
C GLN A 55 7.03 -0.94 6.52
N LEU A 56 8.09 -0.42 5.91
CA LEU A 56 9.42 -0.33 6.51
C LEU A 56 9.53 0.87 7.48
N PRO A 57 10.40 0.80 8.50
CA PRO A 57 10.55 1.88 9.48
C PRO A 57 11.19 3.13 8.84
N PRO A 58 10.86 4.34 9.32
CA PRO A 58 11.42 5.59 8.81
C PRO A 58 12.92 5.74 9.05
N SER A 59 13.49 5.01 10.01
CA SER A 59 14.93 5.02 10.28
C SER A 59 15.75 4.18 9.29
N LEU A 60 15.10 3.29 8.51
CA LEU A 60 15.80 2.41 7.59
C LEU A 60 16.13 3.17 6.31
N LYS A 61 17.41 3.48 6.13
CA LYS A 61 17.94 4.09 4.91
C LYS A 61 18.08 3.03 3.81
N LYS A 62 18.02 3.47 2.56
CA LYS A 62 18.30 2.66 1.37
C LYS A 62 19.55 1.79 1.55
N ASP A 63 19.32 0.50 1.38
CA ASP A 63 20.30 -0.57 1.27
C ASP A 63 19.69 -1.61 0.32
N ILE A 64 20.18 -1.67 -0.92
CA ILE A 64 19.63 -2.55 -1.94
C ILE A 64 19.85 -4.02 -1.59
N GLY A 65 21.01 -4.38 -1.03
CA GLY A 65 21.27 -5.77 -0.64
C GLY A 65 20.32 -6.24 0.45
N LEU A 66 20.03 -5.37 1.42
CA LEU A 66 19.02 -5.64 2.45
C LEU A 66 17.61 -5.77 1.87
N LEU A 67 17.26 -4.92 0.91
CA LEU A 67 15.96 -4.99 0.22
C LEU A 67 15.84 -6.32 -0.53
N GLU A 68 16.81 -6.68 -1.35
CA GLU A 68 16.81 -7.94 -2.10
C GLU A 68 16.75 -9.16 -1.19
N GLU A 69 17.49 -9.17 -0.06
CA GLU A 69 17.40 -10.26 0.92
C GLU A 69 16.00 -10.35 1.53
N PHE A 70 15.35 -9.22 1.82
CA PHE A 70 13.98 -9.19 2.30
C PHE A 70 12.98 -9.69 1.24
N LEU A 71 13.08 -9.19 0.01
CA LEU A 71 12.18 -9.56 -1.09
C LEU A 71 12.31 -11.04 -1.46
N GLY A 72 13.52 -11.59 -1.42
CA GLY A 72 13.77 -13.02 -1.67
C GLY A 72 13.15 -13.98 -0.65
N LYS A 73 12.68 -13.47 0.50
CA LYS A 73 11.96 -14.25 1.52
C LYS A 73 10.44 -14.17 1.40
N LEU A 74 9.92 -13.27 0.56
CA LEU A 74 8.49 -13.14 0.34
C LEU A 74 7.99 -14.26 -0.57
N ASP A 75 6.76 -14.69 -0.34
CA ASP A 75 6.11 -15.63 -1.24
C ASP A 75 5.74 -14.91 -2.54
N PRO A 76 6.31 -15.28 -3.71
CA PRO A 76 6.07 -14.58 -4.97
C PRO A 76 4.64 -14.74 -5.51
N ASP A 77 3.86 -15.71 -5.01
CA ASP A 77 2.46 -15.90 -5.39
C ASP A 77 1.51 -14.98 -4.60
N GLU A 78 2.04 -14.24 -3.63
CA GLU A 78 1.29 -13.30 -2.80
C GLU A 78 1.34 -11.87 -3.35
N GLU A 79 0.26 -11.10 -3.13
CA GLU A 79 0.15 -9.69 -3.54
C GLU A 79 0.96 -8.75 -2.61
N ASN A 80 2.28 -8.94 -2.53
CA ASN A 80 3.15 -8.21 -1.61
C ASN A 80 3.36 -6.76 -2.05
N VAL A 81 3.27 -5.84 -1.08
CA VAL A 81 3.45 -4.40 -1.24
C VAL A 81 4.48 -3.89 -0.24
N VAL A 82 5.44 -3.08 -0.68
CA VAL A 82 6.43 -2.43 0.19
C VAL A 82 6.19 -0.93 0.26
N GLU A 83 6.18 -0.40 1.48
CA GLU A 83 6.05 1.03 1.74
C GLU A 83 7.29 1.58 2.42
N PHE A 84 7.97 2.48 1.73
CA PHE A 84 9.14 3.17 2.23
C PHE A 84 8.75 4.44 2.98
N ARG A 85 9.56 4.79 3.98
CA ARG A 85 9.38 5.97 4.82
C ARG A 85 10.60 6.89 4.84
N HIS A 86 11.75 6.41 4.38
CA HIS A 86 12.97 7.20 4.33
C HIS A 86 13.21 7.72 2.89
N PRO A 87 13.48 9.03 2.68
CA PRO A 87 13.60 9.63 1.35
C PRO A 87 14.64 9.01 0.42
N THR A 88 15.63 8.28 0.95
CA THR A 88 16.68 7.67 0.12
C THR A 88 16.22 6.45 -0.68
N TRP A 89 15.02 5.94 -0.46
CA TRP A 89 14.44 4.83 -1.24
C TRP A 89 13.72 5.28 -2.52
N PHE A 90 13.48 6.58 -2.68
CA PHE A 90 12.68 7.11 -3.77
C PHE A 90 13.56 7.37 -4.98
N ASP A 91 13.94 6.30 -5.68
CA ASP A 91 14.73 6.33 -6.89
C ASP A 91 14.50 5.12 -7.80
N LYS A 92 14.96 5.25 -9.05
CA LYS A 92 14.76 4.26 -10.12
C LYS A 92 15.35 2.89 -9.80
N ASP A 93 16.48 2.82 -9.10
CA ASP A 93 17.10 1.55 -8.74
C ASP A 93 16.21 0.76 -7.78
N THR A 94 15.61 1.45 -6.80
CA THR A 94 14.69 0.84 -5.84
C THR A 94 13.46 0.29 -6.55
N TYR A 95 12.84 1.07 -7.43
CA TYR A 95 11.67 0.64 -8.19
C TYR A 95 11.99 -0.51 -9.13
N LYS A 96 13.17 -0.50 -9.77
CA LYS A 96 13.65 -1.62 -10.58
C LYS A 96 13.77 -2.90 -9.78
N VAL A 97 14.38 -2.86 -8.60
CA VAL A 97 14.51 -4.03 -7.72
C VAL A 97 13.12 -4.56 -7.34
N LEU A 98 12.18 -3.69 -6.97
CA LEU A 98 10.80 -4.13 -6.72
C LEU A 98 10.17 -4.82 -7.93
N SER A 99 10.35 -4.29 -9.14
CA SER A 99 9.85 -4.90 -10.37
C SER A 99 10.49 -6.26 -10.69
N ASP A 100 11.80 -6.40 -10.50
CA ASP A 100 12.50 -7.67 -10.73
C ASP A 100 11.96 -8.79 -9.81
N TYR A 101 11.53 -8.45 -8.60
CA TYR A 101 10.91 -9.35 -7.63
C TYR A 101 9.36 -9.38 -7.70
N LYS A 102 8.74 -8.65 -8.65
CA LYS A 102 7.29 -8.51 -8.79
C LYS A 102 6.57 -8.02 -7.53
N VAL A 103 7.22 -7.19 -6.74
CA VAL A 103 6.67 -6.63 -5.51
C VAL A 103 6.16 -5.22 -5.80
N ARG A 104 4.99 -4.88 -5.26
CA ARG A 104 4.35 -3.58 -5.53
C ARG A 104 4.98 -2.51 -4.65
N TYR A 105 5.28 -1.37 -5.24
CA TYR A 105 5.55 -0.15 -4.50
C TYR A 105 4.24 0.44 -3.97
N CYS A 106 4.23 0.84 -2.70
CA CYS A 106 3.19 1.68 -2.14
C CYS A 106 3.48 3.14 -2.46
N ILE A 107 2.73 3.74 -3.38
CA ILE A 107 2.76 5.18 -3.64
C ILE A 107 2.25 5.92 -2.39
N VAL A 108 3.06 6.83 -1.85
CA VAL A 108 2.81 7.49 -0.57
C VAL A 108 2.54 8.97 -0.76
N SER A 109 1.38 9.45 -0.28
CA SER A 109 1.13 10.87 -0.07
C SER A 109 1.32 11.21 1.39
N ALA A 110 2.43 11.88 1.72
CA ALA A 110 2.75 12.28 3.09
C ALA A 110 3.73 13.47 3.15
N PRO A 111 3.78 14.23 4.27
CA PRO A 111 4.74 15.32 4.42
C PRO A 111 6.18 14.79 4.44
N GLY A 112 7.05 15.39 3.61
CA GLY A 112 8.47 15.03 3.52
C GLY A 112 8.78 13.77 2.70
N ILE A 113 7.77 13.19 2.04
CA ILE A 113 7.93 12.06 1.12
C ILE A 113 7.85 12.59 -0.33
N PRO A 114 8.81 12.26 -1.22
CA PRO A 114 8.69 12.57 -2.63
C PRO A 114 7.41 12.00 -3.24
N MET A 115 6.75 12.78 -4.09
CA MET A 115 5.55 12.35 -4.82
C MET A 115 5.94 11.54 -6.06
N ASP A 116 6.50 10.36 -5.84
CA ASP A 116 6.87 9.42 -6.91
C ASP A 116 5.71 8.49 -7.19
N VAL A 117 5.28 8.46 -8.46
CA VAL A 117 4.20 7.60 -8.95
C VAL A 117 4.82 6.56 -9.87
N GLU A 118 4.99 5.35 -9.35
CA GLU A 118 5.57 4.21 -10.07
C GLU A 118 4.71 2.97 -9.82
N VAL A 119 4.49 2.18 -10.87
CA VAL A 119 3.76 0.91 -10.80
C VAL A 119 4.75 -0.20 -11.08
N THR A 120 5.22 -0.87 -10.02
CA THR A 120 6.33 -1.82 -10.12
C THR A 120 5.87 -3.26 -10.39
N ALA A 121 4.57 -3.56 -10.30
CA ALA A 121 4.02 -4.90 -10.55
C ALA A 121 2.54 -4.80 -11.00
N GLU A 122 1.78 -5.89 -10.93
CA GLU A 122 0.50 -6.06 -11.63
C GLU A 122 -0.65 -5.14 -11.17
N PHE A 123 -0.48 -4.38 -10.09
CA PHE A 123 -1.41 -3.33 -9.67
C PHE A 123 -0.70 -2.18 -8.95
N ALA A 124 -1.34 -1.01 -8.93
CA ALA A 124 -0.90 0.12 -8.12
C ALA A 124 -1.51 0.09 -6.72
N TYR A 125 -0.73 0.50 -5.72
CA TYR A 125 -1.17 0.60 -4.34
C TYR A 125 -0.84 1.99 -3.81
N ILE A 126 -1.85 2.74 -3.36
CA ILE A 126 -1.70 4.14 -2.93
C ILE A 126 -2.15 4.29 -1.47
N ARG A 127 -1.38 5.03 -0.68
CA ARG A 127 -1.77 5.43 0.68
C ARG A 127 -1.66 6.93 0.90
N TRP A 128 -2.78 7.50 1.36
CA TRP A 128 -2.90 8.91 1.69
C TRP A 128 -2.81 9.13 3.20
N HIS A 129 -1.70 9.72 3.65
CA HIS A 129 -1.45 10.01 5.05
C HIS A 129 -1.72 11.47 5.43
N GLY A 130 -1.99 12.36 4.47
CA GLY A 130 -2.10 13.80 4.68
C GLY A 130 -0.94 14.57 4.05
N THR A 131 -1.12 15.87 3.78
CA THR A 131 -0.14 16.67 3.02
C THR A 131 0.72 17.61 3.88
N VAL A 132 0.19 18.07 5.03
CA VAL A 132 0.90 18.99 5.94
C VAL A 132 1.33 18.29 7.22
N ASN A 133 0.41 17.57 7.86
CA ASN A 133 0.62 16.81 9.07
C ASN A 133 0.34 15.34 8.80
N TRP A 134 1.28 14.49 9.23
CA TRP A 134 1.07 13.06 9.21
C TRP A 134 -0.23 12.71 9.93
N TYR A 135 -1.11 12.01 9.23
CA TYR A 135 -2.37 11.45 9.67
C TYR A 135 -3.47 12.47 10.06
N ALA A 136 -3.18 13.77 9.99
CA ALA A 136 -4.03 14.83 10.56
C ALA A 136 -4.29 15.98 9.57
N SER A 137 -4.10 15.75 8.28
CA SER A 137 -4.47 16.68 7.21
C SER A 137 -5.66 16.15 6.44
N GLU A 138 -6.68 16.99 6.30
CA GLU A 138 -7.76 16.79 5.35
C GLU A 138 -7.25 17.16 3.95
N TYR A 139 -7.51 16.30 2.96
CA TYR A 139 -7.26 16.64 1.56
C TYR A 139 -8.36 17.56 1.05
N SER A 140 -7.96 18.67 0.44
CA SER A 140 -8.87 19.55 -0.28
C SER A 140 -9.36 18.92 -1.58
N VAL A 141 -10.49 19.41 -2.10
CA VAL A 141 -11.02 18.96 -3.41
C VAL A 141 -9.99 19.14 -4.53
N ALA A 142 -9.17 20.17 -4.48
CA ALA A 142 -8.11 20.39 -5.47
C ALA A 142 -7.02 19.29 -5.41
N GLU A 143 -6.58 18.92 -4.20
CA GLU A 143 -5.64 17.81 -4.00
C GLU A 143 -6.25 16.46 -4.41
N LEU A 144 -7.54 16.25 -4.13
CA LEU A 144 -8.23 15.03 -4.58
C LEU A 144 -8.37 14.97 -6.11
N ARG A 145 -8.65 16.08 -6.79
CA ARG A 145 -8.70 16.13 -8.26
C ARG A 145 -7.33 15.83 -8.88
N TYR A 146 -6.25 16.30 -8.27
CA TYR A 146 -4.90 15.89 -8.68
C TYR A 146 -4.71 14.37 -8.61
N TRP A 147 -5.22 13.71 -7.56
CA TRP A 147 -5.20 12.25 -7.46
C TRP A 147 -6.12 11.56 -8.46
N VAL A 148 -7.26 12.14 -8.82
CA VAL A 148 -8.12 11.62 -9.89
C VAL A 148 -7.35 11.53 -11.20
N ASP A 149 -6.59 12.57 -11.57
CA ASP A 149 -5.82 12.57 -12.81
C ASP A 149 -4.74 11.47 -12.82
N ILE A 150 -4.03 11.28 -11.70
CA ILE A 150 -3.05 10.19 -11.52
C ILE A 150 -3.73 8.83 -11.62
N ILE A 151 -4.79 8.60 -10.84
CA ILE A 151 -5.49 7.32 -10.80
C ILE A 151 -6.08 7.00 -12.17
N LYS A 152 -6.61 8.00 -12.90
CA LYS A 152 -7.14 7.84 -14.24
C LYS A 152 -6.10 7.33 -15.21
N ASP A 153 -4.87 7.82 -15.12
CA ASP A 153 -3.79 7.38 -15.99
C ASP A 153 -3.38 5.94 -15.68
N ILE A 154 -3.17 5.64 -14.39
CA ILE A 154 -2.82 4.29 -13.92
C ILE A 154 -3.91 3.28 -14.29
N ALA A 155 -5.18 3.65 -14.10
CA ALA A 155 -6.34 2.77 -14.31
C ALA A 155 -6.56 2.36 -15.77
N LYS A 156 -5.84 2.95 -16.73
CA LYS A 156 -5.84 2.49 -18.13
C LYS A 156 -5.25 1.10 -18.28
N GLU A 157 -4.28 0.77 -17.42
CA GLU A 157 -3.48 -0.46 -17.53
C GLU A 157 -3.54 -1.31 -16.26
N TYR A 158 -3.70 -0.70 -15.09
CA TYR A 158 -3.56 -1.38 -13.80
C TYR A 158 -4.78 -1.19 -12.91
N LYS A 159 -5.11 -2.23 -12.15
CA LYS A 159 -5.98 -2.09 -10.98
C LYS A 159 -5.32 -1.15 -9.97
N VAL A 160 -6.13 -0.35 -9.26
CA VAL A 160 -5.65 0.54 -8.20
C VAL A 160 -6.30 0.17 -6.88
N TYR A 161 -5.48 -0.07 -5.85
CA TYR A 161 -5.94 -0.11 -4.46
C TYR A 161 -5.53 1.19 -3.76
N GLY A 162 -6.50 1.91 -3.19
CA GLY A 162 -6.28 3.19 -2.53
C GLY A 162 -6.78 3.19 -1.09
N TYR A 163 -5.96 3.66 -0.14
CA TYR A 163 -6.31 3.70 1.28
C TYR A 163 -5.97 5.06 1.90
N PHE A 164 -6.99 5.74 2.42
CA PHE A 164 -6.80 6.89 3.30
C PHE A 164 -6.42 6.42 4.71
N ASN A 165 -5.49 7.14 5.33
CA ASN A 165 -4.98 6.88 6.67
C ASN A 165 -4.75 8.21 7.43
N ASN A 166 -5.46 9.26 7.04
CA ASN A 166 -5.51 10.57 7.70
C ASN A 166 -6.64 10.61 8.75
N ASP A 167 -6.57 9.71 9.73
CA ASP A 167 -7.70 9.35 10.59
C ASP A 167 -7.91 10.24 11.84
N PHE A 168 -6.94 11.07 12.25
CA PHE A 168 -6.97 11.73 13.59
C PHE A 168 -8.22 12.57 13.86
N TYR A 169 -8.84 13.12 12.81
CA TYR A 169 -10.10 13.88 12.91
C TYR A 169 -11.23 13.28 12.07
N GLY A 170 -11.11 12.02 11.65
CA GLY A 170 -12.08 11.34 10.78
C GLY A 170 -12.03 11.74 9.31
N TYR A 171 -10.99 12.47 8.88
CA TYR A 171 -10.85 12.95 7.50
C TYR A 171 -10.76 11.82 6.48
N ALA A 172 -10.17 10.68 6.85
CA ALA A 172 -10.02 9.55 5.94
C ALA A 172 -11.35 9.07 5.34
N VAL A 173 -12.42 8.97 6.14
CA VAL A 173 -13.74 8.55 5.63
C VAL A 173 -14.31 9.60 4.69
N LYS A 174 -14.24 10.88 5.08
CA LYS A 174 -14.72 12.00 4.26
C LYS A 174 -13.98 12.05 2.92
N ASN A 175 -12.66 12.07 2.93
CA ASN A 175 -11.86 12.14 1.72
C ASN A 175 -11.99 10.89 0.84
N CYS A 176 -12.17 9.70 1.44
CA CYS A 176 -12.45 8.48 0.70
C CYS A 176 -13.77 8.59 -0.09
N MET A 177 -14.84 9.08 0.55
CA MET A 177 -16.12 9.29 -0.12
C MET A 177 -16.04 10.37 -1.19
N GLU A 178 -15.37 11.50 -0.91
CA GLU A 178 -15.17 12.56 -1.90
C GLU A 178 -14.36 12.08 -3.11
N LEU A 179 -13.25 11.37 -2.90
CA LEU A 179 -12.46 10.83 -4.01
C LEU A 179 -13.26 9.81 -4.82
N LYS A 180 -14.06 8.96 -4.17
CA LYS A 180 -14.92 7.98 -4.84
C LYS A 180 -15.93 8.64 -5.77
N GLU A 181 -16.57 9.74 -5.35
CA GLU A 181 -17.48 10.48 -6.23
C GLU A 181 -16.73 11.17 -7.38
N LEU A 182 -15.59 11.80 -7.11
CA LEU A 182 -14.78 12.44 -8.16
C LEU A 182 -14.25 11.45 -9.21
N LEU A 183 -13.88 10.23 -8.80
CA LEU A 183 -13.46 9.16 -9.71
C LEU A 183 -14.62 8.70 -10.61
N ARG A 184 -15.83 8.57 -10.06
CA ARG A 184 -17.04 8.24 -10.82
C ARG A 184 -17.40 9.33 -11.82
N GLU A 185 -17.33 10.61 -11.42
CA GLU A 185 -17.48 11.74 -12.34
C GLU A 185 -16.49 11.69 -13.50
N ALA A 186 -15.27 11.20 -13.26
CA ALA A 186 -14.23 11.02 -14.26
C ALA A 186 -14.38 9.74 -15.11
N GLY A 187 -15.42 8.93 -14.87
CA GLY A 187 -15.72 7.69 -15.59
C GLY A 187 -14.91 6.47 -15.12
N ILE A 188 -14.35 6.51 -13.91
CA ILE A 188 -13.59 5.41 -13.31
C ILE A 188 -14.52 4.63 -12.39
N ASP A 189 -14.58 3.31 -12.58
CA ASP A 189 -15.35 2.44 -11.69
C ASP A 189 -14.66 2.30 -10.33
N VAL A 190 -15.46 2.35 -9.26
CA VAL A 190 -14.97 2.28 -7.87
C VAL A 190 -15.87 1.36 -7.07
N SER A 191 -15.35 0.16 -6.79
CA SER A 191 -15.96 -0.83 -5.88
C SER A 191 -15.91 -0.34 -4.43
#